data_AF-A0A158KIS4-F1
#
_entry.id   AF-A0A158KIS4-F1
#
_cell.length_a   1.000
_cell.length_b   1.000
_cell.length_c   1.000
_cell.angle_alpha   90.00
_cell.angle_beta   90.00
_cell.angle_gamma   90.00
#
_symmetry.space_group_name_H-M   'P 1'
#
loop_
_entity.id
_entity.type
_entity.pdbx_description
1 polymer ?
#
loop_
_entity_poly.entity_id
_entity_poly.type
_entity_poly.pdbx_seq_one_letter_code
_entity_poly.pdbx_strand_id
1 'polypeptide(L)'
;MRRTPLTREQLLPIAPGKARTLSLKSHLALAALRQGRGNADLASELLKTLYLTFLANEAERRNGLFETFLAAELALKACIHHAVMADEWRLEASQCEVIEAVLRAYDAQLASLPVHKIEAAKARLGRMLAKQGSFPDLAATQKSALGRSGGEAQTT
;
A
#
# COMPACT_ATOMS: atom_id res chain seq x y z
N MET A 1 19.59 -0.42 -22.73
CA MET A 1 18.36 0.40 -22.59
C MET A 1 18.72 1.76 -22.01
N ARG A 2 18.51 2.87 -22.73
CA ARG A 2 18.76 4.23 -22.20
C ARG A 2 17.69 4.56 -21.16
N ARG A 3 18.09 4.84 -19.91
CA ARG A 3 17.18 5.41 -18.91
C ARG A 3 16.92 6.87 -19.30
N THR A 4 15.66 7.23 -19.52
CA THR A 4 15.28 8.63 -19.73
C THR A 4 15.70 9.42 -18.48
N PRO A 5 16.47 10.52 -18.62
CA PRO A 5 16.87 11.32 -17.49
C PRO A 5 15.63 11.90 -16.78
N LEU A 6 15.64 11.87 -15.45
CA LEU A 6 14.54 12.37 -14.63
C LEU A 6 14.46 13.90 -14.70
N THR A 7 13.26 14.45 -14.80
CA THR A 7 13.06 15.90 -14.71
C THR A 7 13.17 16.38 -13.27
N ARG A 8 13.38 17.69 -13.07
CA ARG A 8 13.48 18.29 -11.73
C ARG A 8 12.22 18.01 -10.91
N GLU A 9 11.06 18.09 -11.53
CA GLU A 9 9.76 17.84 -10.91
C GLU A 9 9.63 16.40 -10.42
N GLN A 10 10.24 15.43 -11.12
CA GLN A 10 10.24 14.02 -10.74
C GLN A 10 11.14 13.71 -9.53
N LEU A 11 12.08 14.61 -9.22
CA LEU A 11 12.97 14.51 -8.06
C LEU A 11 12.41 15.19 -6.81
N LEU A 12 11.40 16.05 -6.97
CA LEU A 12 10.73 16.73 -5.87
C LEU A 12 9.59 15.90 -5.29
N PRO A 13 9.18 16.14 -4.03
CA PRO A 13 7.95 15.59 -3.49
C PRO A 13 6.71 16.02 -4.26
N ILE A 14 5.60 15.30 -4.05
CA ILE A 14 4.31 15.70 -4.60
C ILE A 14 3.94 17.09 -4.09
N ALA A 15 3.36 17.91 -4.97
CA ALA A 15 2.88 19.24 -4.59
C ALA A 15 1.94 19.15 -3.36
N PRO A 16 2.12 19.98 -2.32
CA PRO A 16 1.40 19.84 -1.05
C PRO A 16 -0.12 19.77 -1.17
N GLY A 17 -0.71 20.53 -2.11
CA GLY A 17 -2.15 20.48 -2.38
C GLY A 17 -2.61 19.10 -2.88
N LYS A 18 -1.85 18.49 -3.80
CA LYS A 18 -2.14 17.14 -4.30
C LYS A 18 -1.92 16.07 -3.22
N ALA A 19 -0.87 16.21 -2.41
CA ALA A 19 -0.62 15.32 -1.27
C ALA A 19 -1.80 15.35 -0.28
N ARG A 20 -2.29 16.55 0.06
CA ARG A 20 -3.46 16.73 0.93
C ARG A 20 -4.73 16.07 0.36
N THR A 21 -5.00 16.23 -0.93
CA THR A 21 -6.16 15.59 -1.57
C THR A 21 -6.09 14.06 -1.49
N LEU A 22 -4.91 13.48 -1.74
CA LEU A 22 -4.71 12.02 -1.66
C LEU A 22 -4.87 11.51 -0.23
N SER A 23 -4.25 12.19 0.73
CA SER A 23 -4.38 11.91 2.16
C SER A 23 -5.84 11.94 2.61
N LEU A 24 -6.56 13.03 2.32
CA LEU A 24 -7.97 13.18 2.66
C LEU A 24 -8.83 12.09 2.06
N LYS A 25 -8.60 11.72 0.79
CA LYS A 25 -9.34 10.64 0.13
C LYS A 25 -9.20 9.32 0.90
N SER A 26 -7.98 8.95 1.30
CA SER A 26 -7.75 7.71 2.04
C SER A 26 -8.31 7.75 3.46
N HIS A 27 -8.14 8.85 4.19
CA HIS A 27 -8.70 9.00 5.54
C HIS A 27 -10.23 9.02 5.54
N LEU A 28 -10.87 9.64 4.55
CA LEU A 28 -12.33 9.60 4.40
C LEU A 28 -12.85 8.21 4.06
N ALA A 29 -12.13 7.44 3.24
CA ALA A 29 -12.48 6.05 2.95
C ALA A 29 -12.47 5.19 4.22
N LEU A 30 -11.46 5.37 5.08
CA LEU A 30 -11.41 4.69 6.38
C LEU A 30 -12.54 5.13 7.30
N ALA A 31 -12.81 6.44 7.39
CA ALA A 31 -13.90 6.96 8.23
C ALA A 31 -15.28 6.42 7.79
N ALA A 32 -15.52 6.29 6.49
CA ALA A 32 -16.75 5.72 5.96
C ALA A 32 -16.89 4.23 6.33
N LEU A 33 -15.83 3.43 6.16
CA LEU A 33 -15.82 2.01 6.56
C LEU A 33 -15.98 1.84 8.08
N ARG A 34 -15.38 2.71 8.90
CA ARG A 34 -15.56 2.69 10.36
C ARG A 34 -17.03 2.89 10.77
N GLN A 35 -17.77 3.68 10.00
CA GLN A 35 -19.18 3.99 10.25
C GLN A 35 -20.16 3.02 9.56
N GLY A 36 -19.68 1.95 8.91
CA GLY A 36 -20.54 1.03 8.16
C GLY A 36 -21.09 1.62 6.86
N ARG A 37 -20.56 2.77 6.41
CA ARG A 37 -20.96 3.47 5.17
C ARG A 37 -19.94 3.26 4.05
N GLY A 38 -19.18 2.17 4.15
CA GLY A 38 -18.19 1.80 3.16
C GLY A 38 -18.81 1.23 1.89
N ASN A 39 -17.96 0.97 0.91
CA ASN A 39 -18.31 0.22 -0.30
C ASN A 39 -17.04 -0.42 -0.89
N ALA A 40 -17.22 -1.21 -1.95
CA ALA A 40 -16.13 -1.90 -2.64
C ALA A 40 -15.05 -0.94 -3.16
N ASP A 41 -15.43 0.25 -3.64
CA ASP A 41 -14.47 1.23 -4.16
C ASP A 41 -13.60 1.82 -3.05
N LEU A 42 -14.18 2.14 -1.89
CA LEU A 42 -13.46 2.67 -0.73
C LEU A 42 -12.52 1.63 -0.13
N ALA A 43 -12.97 0.38 0.01
CA ALA A 43 -12.11 -0.71 0.47
C ALA A 43 -10.97 -0.99 -0.52
N SER A 44 -11.27 -0.99 -1.82
CA SER A 44 -10.27 -1.15 -2.88
C SER A 44 -9.28 0.01 -2.94
N GLU A 45 -9.73 1.24 -2.67
CA GLU A 45 -8.86 2.42 -2.60
C GLU A 45 -7.88 2.29 -1.43
N LEU A 46 -8.35 1.92 -0.24
CA LEU A 46 -7.47 1.69 0.92
C LEU A 46 -6.47 0.57 0.65
N LEU A 47 -6.91 -0.51 0.01
CA LEU A 47 -6.02 -1.62 -0.34
C LEU A 47 -4.95 -1.19 -1.35
N LYS A 48 -5.29 -0.37 -2.35
CA LYS A 48 -4.31 0.26 -3.26
C LYS A 48 -3.33 1.14 -2.49
N THR A 49 -3.82 2.01 -1.60
CA THR A 49 -2.97 2.88 -0.77
C THR A 49 -1.99 2.07 0.06
N LEU A 50 -2.44 0.96 0.67
CA LEU A 50 -1.60 0.05 1.44
C LEU A 50 -0.45 -0.50 0.59
N TYR A 51 -0.72 -1.07 -0.59
CA TYR A 51 0.37 -1.59 -1.43
C TYR A 51 1.28 -0.49 -1.97
N LEU A 52 0.73 0.68 -2.32
CA LEU A 52 1.58 1.79 -2.75
C LEU A 52 2.56 2.18 -1.66
N THR A 53 2.06 2.28 -0.43
CA THR A 53 2.86 2.61 0.77
C THR A 53 3.95 1.56 1.01
N PHE A 54 3.59 0.28 0.92
CA PHE A 54 4.52 -0.84 1.08
C PHE A 54 5.58 -0.92 -0.04
N LEU A 55 5.20 -0.63 -1.28
CA LEU A 55 6.10 -0.73 -2.43
C LEU A 55 7.04 0.48 -2.54
N ALA A 56 6.58 1.66 -2.15
CA ALA A 56 7.36 2.89 -2.19
C ALA A 56 8.44 2.95 -1.10
N ASN A 57 8.25 2.26 0.03
CA ASN A 57 9.17 2.35 1.16
C ASN A 57 10.04 1.10 1.38
N GLU A 58 11.20 1.10 0.74
CA GLU A 58 12.19 0.02 0.90
C GLU A 58 12.91 0.03 2.26
N ALA A 59 12.87 1.15 2.99
CA ALA A 59 13.46 1.27 4.32
C ALA A 59 12.49 0.77 5.41
N GLU A 60 11.20 1.09 5.33
CA GLU A 60 10.18 0.58 6.26
C GLU A 60 9.99 -0.94 6.17
N ARG A 61 10.18 -1.53 4.97
CA ARG A 61 10.27 -3.00 4.84
C ARG A 61 11.35 -3.63 5.73
N ARG A 62 12.36 -2.86 6.13
CA ARG A 62 13.47 -3.29 7.00
C ARG A 62 13.28 -2.91 8.48
N ASN A 63 12.31 -2.05 8.81
CA ASN A 63 12.15 -1.46 10.14
C ASN A 63 10.94 -2.03 10.93
N GLY A 64 10.50 -3.25 10.65
CA GLY A 64 9.51 -3.95 11.49
C GLY A 64 8.04 -3.58 11.28
N LEU A 65 7.72 -2.65 10.36
CA LEU A 65 6.33 -2.32 10.02
C LEU A 65 5.63 -3.38 9.16
N PHE A 66 6.34 -4.44 8.75
CA PHE A 66 5.79 -5.51 7.91
C PHE A 66 4.54 -6.15 8.53
N GLU A 67 4.57 -6.42 9.83
CA GLU A 67 3.42 -6.99 10.54
C GLU A 67 2.21 -6.04 10.53
N THR A 68 2.44 -4.73 10.62
CA THR A 68 1.38 -3.72 10.47
C THR A 68 0.76 -3.74 9.07
N PHE A 69 1.59 -3.85 8.02
CA PHE A 69 1.09 -3.96 6.64
C PHE A 69 0.30 -5.26 6.42
N LEU A 70 0.79 -6.38 6.96
CA LEU A 70 0.11 -7.67 6.87
C LEU A 70 -1.24 -7.65 7.60
N ALA A 71 -1.27 -7.13 8.82
CA ALA A 71 -2.50 -7.01 9.60
C ALA A 71 -3.52 -6.08 8.92
N ALA A 72 -3.08 -4.96 8.33
CA ALA A 72 -3.95 -4.07 7.57
C ALA A 72 -4.50 -4.74 6.29
N GLU A 73 -3.67 -5.52 5.58
CA GLU A 73 -4.09 -6.25 4.38
C GLU A 73 -5.16 -7.29 4.72
N LEU A 74 -4.92 -8.08 5.79
CA LEU A 74 -5.86 -9.08 6.27
C LEU A 74 -7.18 -8.44 6.71
N ALA A 75 -7.14 -7.31 7.43
CA ALA A 75 -8.34 -6.58 7.84
C ALA A 75 -9.17 -6.09 6.64
N LEU A 76 -8.53 -5.51 5.62
CA LEU A 76 -9.23 -5.05 4.42
C LEU A 76 -9.79 -6.22 3.59
N LYS A 77 -9.03 -7.32 3.43
CA LYS A 77 -9.50 -8.52 2.74
C LYS A 77 -10.68 -9.18 3.48
N ALA A 78 -10.61 -9.26 4.81
CA ALA A 78 -11.70 -9.77 5.64
C ALA A 78 -12.95 -8.87 5.54
N CYS A 79 -12.79 -7.55 5.54
CA CYS A 79 -13.89 -6.61 5.33
C CYS A 79 -14.57 -6.83 3.97
N ILE A 80 -13.79 -6.96 2.90
CA ILE A 80 -14.32 -7.25 1.55
C ILE A 80 -15.07 -8.58 1.54
N HIS A 81 -14.48 -9.64 2.11
CA HIS A 81 -15.12 -10.95 2.16
C HIS A 81 -16.42 -10.94 2.99
N HIS A 82 -16.41 -10.28 4.15
CA HIS A 82 -17.60 -10.14 4.99
C HIS A 82 -18.70 -9.37 4.27
N ALA A 83 -18.37 -8.28 3.59
CA ALA A 83 -19.35 -7.48 2.85
C ALA A 83 -20.04 -8.28 1.73
N VAL A 84 -19.35 -9.21 1.07
CA VAL A 84 -19.98 -10.09 0.07
C VAL A 84 -21.01 -11.04 0.70
N MET A 85 -20.83 -11.43 1.97
CA MET A 85 -21.73 -12.35 2.66
C MET A 85 -22.88 -11.65 3.41
N ALA A 86 -22.59 -10.51 4.03
CA ALA A 86 -23.49 -9.83 4.97
C ALA A 86 -24.04 -8.49 4.45
N ASP A 87 -23.61 -8.06 3.25
CA ASP A 87 -23.91 -6.75 2.65
C ASP A 87 -23.54 -5.55 3.57
N GLU A 88 -22.58 -5.76 4.48
CA GLU A 88 -22.12 -4.75 5.42
C GLU A 88 -20.63 -4.43 5.20
N TRP A 89 -20.36 -3.17 4.86
CA TRP A 89 -19.02 -2.62 4.66
C TRP A 89 -18.54 -1.91 5.91
N ARG A 90 -18.00 -2.69 6.85
CA ARG A 90 -17.56 -2.16 8.15
C ARG A 90 -16.19 -2.68 8.56
N LEU A 91 -15.43 -1.80 9.21
CA LEU A 91 -14.19 -2.13 9.92
C LEU A 91 -14.39 -1.95 11.42
N GLU A 92 -13.82 -2.87 12.19
CA GLU A 92 -13.77 -2.77 13.65
C GLU A 92 -12.74 -1.73 14.10
N ALA A 93 -12.82 -1.29 15.37
CA ALA A 93 -11.93 -0.27 15.91
C ALA A 93 -10.45 -0.68 15.84
N SER A 94 -10.12 -1.92 16.21
CA SER A 94 -8.77 -2.49 16.14
C SER A 94 -8.24 -2.55 14.70
N GLN A 95 -9.09 -2.91 13.74
CA GLN A 95 -8.75 -2.93 12.32
C GLN A 95 -8.47 -1.51 11.80
N CYS A 96 -9.27 -0.53 12.24
CA CYS A 96 -9.05 0.87 11.89
C CYS A 96 -7.69 1.36 12.40
N GLU A 97 -7.30 1.05 13.65
CA GLU A 97 -6.02 1.48 14.23
C GLU A 97 -4.81 1.00 13.41
N VAL A 98 -4.83 -0.25 12.96
CA VAL A 98 -3.76 -0.80 12.11
C VAL A 98 -3.71 -0.10 10.75
N ILE A 99 -4.86 0.18 10.14
CA ILE A 99 -4.93 0.89 8.86
C ILE A 99 -4.51 2.36 9.03
N GLU A 100 -4.87 3.03 10.13
CA GLU A 100 -4.41 4.39 10.45
C GLU A 100 -2.88 4.47 10.51
N ALA A 101 -2.21 3.47 11.06
CA ALA A 101 -0.75 3.42 11.09
C ALA A 101 -0.15 3.37 9.67
N VAL A 102 -0.76 2.60 8.77
CA VAL A 102 -0.38 2.58 7.34
C VAL A 102 -0.64 3.93 6.68
N LEU A 103 -1.77 4.59 6.97
CA LEU A 103 -2.07 5.90 6.41
C LEU A 103 -1.10 7.00 6.89
N ARG A 104 -0.62 6.93 8.14
CA ARG A 104 0.43 7.84 8.63
C ARG A 104 1.74 7.66 7.86
N ALA A 105 2.12 6.42 7.56
CA ALA A 105 3.28 6.14 6.71
C ALA A 105 3.05 6.67 5.29
N TYR A 106 1.84 6.50 4.73
CA TYR A 106 1.47 7.04 3.42
C TYR A 106 1.58 8.57 3.38
N ASP A 107 1.06 9.26 4.39
CA ASP A 107 1.12 10.73 4.47
C ASP A 107 2.57 11.23 4.55
N ALA A 108 3.41 10.56 5.35
CA ALA A 108 4.84 10.85 5.43
C ALA A 108 5.54 10.66 4.07
N GLN A 109 5.17 9.61 3.33
CA GLN A 109 5.70 9.36 2.00
C GLN A 109 5.27 10.42 0.98
N LEU A 110 4.00 10.84 1.00
CA LEU A 110 3.51 11.89 0.12
C LEU A 110 4.24 13.23 0.34
N ALA A 111 4.62 13.51 1.59
CA ALA A 111 5.31 14.75 1.95
C ALA A 111 6.81 14.74 1.63
N SER A 112 7.45 13.56 1.58
CA SER A 112 8.91 13.45 1.55
C SER A 112 9.49 12.72 0.34
N LEU A 113 8.76 11.76 -0.23
CA LEU A 113 9.29 10.96 -1.34
C LEU A 113 9.24 11.72 -2.65
N PRO A 114 10.33 11.66 -3.45
CA PRO A 114 10.31 12.13 -4.83
C PRO A 114 9.21 11.48 -5.66
N VAL A 115 8.57 12.25 -6.54
CA VAL A 115 7.48 11.78 -7.41
C VAL A 115 7.85 10.50 -8.17
N HIS A 116 9.08 10.38 -8.70
CA HIS A 116 9.48 9.17 -9.44
C HIS A 116 9.44 7.89 -8.61
N LYS A 117 9.63 7.96 -7.28
CA LYS A 117 9.54 6.79 -6.38
C LYS A 117 8.09 6.33 -6.26
N ILE A 118 7.16 7.27 -6.12
CA ILE A 118 5.72 6.99 -6.04
C ILE A 118 5.22 6.44 -7.39
N GLU A 119 5.65 7.00 -8.51
CA GLU A 119 5.30 6.49 -9.84
C GLU A 119 5.90 5.11 -10.11
N ALA A 120 7.12 4.85 -9.66
CA ALA A 120 7.71 3.51 -9.74
C ALA A 120 6.91 2.47 -8.93
N ALA A 121 6.44 2.85 -7.73
CA ALA A 121 5.57 2.00 -6.91
C ALA A 121 4.22 1.72 -7.59
N LYS A 122 3.57 2.75 -8.15
CA LYS A 122 2.33 2.60 -8.93
C LYS A 122 2.52 1.68 -10.14
N ALA A 123 3.58 1.89 -10.91
CA ALA A 123 3.89 1.06 -12.08
C ALA A 123 4.15 -0.40 -11.67
N ARG A 124 4.81 -0.63 -10.54
CA ARG A 124 5.02 -1.98 -9.99
C ARG A 124 3.70 -2.63 -9.58
N LEU A 125 2.84 -1.91 -8.87
CA LEU A 125 1.51 -2.39 -8.50
C LEU A 125 0.68 -2.74 -9.75
N GLY A 126 0.66 -1.86 -10.76
CA GLY A 126 -0.05 -2.10 -12.02
C GLY A 126 0.42 -3.36 -12.74
N ARG A 127 1.73 -3.62 -12.79
CA ARG A 127 2.28 -4.86 -13.37
C ARG A 127 1.88 -6.10 -12.58
N MET A 128 1.80 -6.02 -11.25
CA MET A 128 1.35 -7.15 -10.42
C MET A 128 -0.13 -7.43 -10.69
N LEU A 129 -0.97 -6.41 -10.65
CA LEU A 129 -2.41 -6.55 -10.96
C LEU A 129 -2.66 -7.10 -12.36
N ALA A 130 -1.91 -6.64 -13.38
CA ALA A 130 -2.04 -7.16 -14.74
C ALA A 130 -1.61 -8.63 -14.88
N LYS A 131 -0.69 -9.12 -14.05
CA LYS A 131 -0.19 -10.50 -14.10
C LYS A 131 -1.06 -11.47 -13.29
N GLN A 132 -1.55 -11.04 -12.13
CA GLN A 132 -2.29 -11.89 -11.18
C GLN A 132 -3.82 -11.74 -11.29
N GLY A 133 -4.33 -10.67 -11.91
CA GLY A 133 -5.76 -10.35 -11.94
C GLY A 133 -6.36 -9.95 -10.58
N SER A 134 -5.55 -9.92 -9.52
CA SER A 134 -5.93 -9.64 -8.15
C SER A 134 -4.78 -8.99 -7.39
N PHE A 135 -5.10 -8.38 -6.24
CA PHE A 135 -4.06 -7.89 -5.34
C PHE A 135 -3.17 -9.04 -4.87
N PRO A 136 -1.85 -8.83 -4.80
CA PRO A 136 -0.92 -9.87 -4.35
C PRO A 136 -1.20 -10.25 -2.88
N ASP A 137 -0.56 -11.30 -2.40
CA ASP A 137 -0.54 -11.62 -0.97
C ASP A 137 0.78 -11.10 -0.38
N LEU A 138 0.75 -10.22 0.63
CA LEU A 138 1.98 -9.71 1.25
C LEU A 138 2.79 -10.82 1.89
N ALA A 139 2.15 -11.83 2.50
CA ALA A 139 2.84 -12.97 3.09
C ALA A 139 3.61 -13.77 2.02
N ALA A 140 3.02 -13.96 0.84
CA ALA A 140 3.71 -14.58 -0.30
C ALA A 140 4.82 -13.69 -0.89
N THR A 141 4.63 -12.38 -0.84
CA THR A 141 5.58 -11.38 -1.36
C THR A 141 6.84 -11.31 -0.50
N GLN A 142 6.74 -11.45 0.83
CA GLN A 142 7.89 -11.48 1.73
C GLN A 142 8.74 -12.75 1.58
N LYS A 143 8.10 -13.94 1.50
CA LYS A 143 8.81 -15.22 1.27
C LYS A 143 9.64 -15.19 -0.02
N SER A 144 9.11 -14.58 -1.08
CA SER A 144 9.80 -14.41 -2.36
C SER A 144 10.96 -13.39 -2.33
N ALA A 145 10.97 -12.49 -1.34
CA ALA A 145 12.05 -11.52 -1.11
C ALA A 145 13.17 -12.11 -0.25
N LEU A 146 12.84 -12.87 0.80
CA LEU A 146 13.83 -13.59 1.62
C LEU A 146 14.48 -14.75 0.85
N GLY A 147 13.71 -15.52 0.07
CA GLY A 147 14.22 -16.65 -0.72
C GLY A 147 15.18 -16.26 -1.86
N ARG A 148 15.28 -14.97 -2.19
CA ARG A 148 16.23 -14.46 -3.19
C ARG A 148 17.56 -14.01 -2.61
N SER A 149 17.70 -13.93 -1.28
CA SER A 149 18.93 -13.52 -0.59
C SER A 149 19.81 -14.69 -0.14
N GLY A 150 19.36 -15.94 -0.30
CA GLY A 150 20.03 -17.14 0.23
C GLY A 150 20.75 -18.02 -0.79
N GLY A 151 21.03 -17.51 -1.99
CA GLY A 151 21.54 -18.32 -3.11
C GLY A 151 22.83 -17.78 -3.73
N GLU A 152 23.88 -17.57 -2.94
CA GLU A 152 25.25 -17.40 -3.44
C GLU A 152 26.25 -17.61 -2.29
N ALA A 153 26.61 -18.88 -2.02
CA ALA A 153 27.90 -19.29 -1.46
C ALA A 153 27.92 -20.82 -1.29
N GLN A 154 28.32 -21.54 -2.34
CA GLN A 154 29.15 -22.76 -2.21
C GLN A 154 29.65 -23.18 -3.59
N THR A 155 30.83 -22.67 -3.93
CA THR A 155 31.75 -23.31 -4.86
C THR A 155 33.09 -23.34 -4.16
N THR A 156 33.44 -24.51 -3.62
CA THR A 156 34.81 -24.97 -3.39
C THR A 156 34.79 -26.48 -3.39
#